data_AF-A0A2E0CT97-F1
#
_entry.id   AF-A0A2E0CT97-F1
#
_cell.length_a   1.000
_cell.length_b   1.000
_cell.length_c   1.000
_cell.angle_alpha   90.00
_cell.angle_beta   90.00
_cell.angle_gamma   90.00
#
_symmetry.space_group_name_H-M   'P 1'
#
loop_
_entity.id
_entity.type
_entity.pdbx_description
1 polymer ?
#
loop_
_entity_poly.entity_id
_entity_poly.type
_entity_poly.pdbx_seq_one_letter_code
_entity_poly.pdbx_strand_id
1 'polypeptide(L)'
;MTQTVQLKRSATAGAIPSTSDLSLGELALNTYDGKAYIKKSVGGTESIVEVGADTSTDITAMKHYLYNCSANQTSFSGTDANGDSLSYTTGQIAVFLNGVFLDPDDYTSTNGSTIVLDDGTKSSDYLEVVAWTAGVTSGLITGISNYEFTATAGQTVLTGSDENSVTLS
;
A
#
# COMPACT_ATOMS: atom_id res chain seq x y z
N MET A 1 -31.88 13.70 -35.28
CA MET A 1 -32.21 12.38 -34.68
C MET A 1 -32.32 12.56 -33.18
N THR A 2 -33.47 12.28 -32.59
CA THR A 2 -33.63 12.31 -31.13
C THR A 2 -33.08 11.01 -30.57
N GLN A 3 -32.06 11.10 -29.72
CA GLN A 3 -31.51 9.95 -29.01
C GLN A 3 -32.25 9.83 -27.68
N THR A 4 -32.97 8.72 -27.47
CA THR A 4 -33.61 8.42 -26.20
C THR A 4 -32.60 7.70 -25.31
N VAL A 5 -32.15 8.35 -24.24
CA VAL A 5 -31.32 7.69 -23.21
C VAL A 5 -32.25 6.88 -22.32
N GLN A 6 -32.13 5.55 -22.33
CA GLN A 6 -32.85 4.68 -21.40
C GLN A 6 -32.10 4.66 -20.06
N LEU A 7 -32.84 4.89 -18.97
CA LEU A 7 -32.30 5.04 -17.63
C LEU A 7 -33.04 4.12 -16.65
N LYS A 8 -32.36 3.15 -16.05
CA LYS A 8 -32.89 2.38 -14.91
C LYS A 8 -32.56 3.06 -13.60
N ARG A 9 -33.42 2.89 -12.60
CA ARG A 9 -33.22 3.45 -11.25
C ARG A 9 -33.47 2.41 -10.17
N SER A 10 -32.65 2.43 -9.13
CA SER A 10 -32.82 1.67 -7.90
C SER A 10 -32.73 2.61 -6.70
N ALA A 11 -33.45 2.29 -5.62
CA ALA A 11 -33.34 2.96 -4.32
C ALA A 11 -32.91 1.97 -3.22
N THR A 12 -32.51 0.76 -3.59
CA THR A 12 -32.00 -0.25 -2.67
C THR A 12 -30.52 0.01 -2.39
N ALA A 13 -30.14 0.11 -1.12
CA ALA A 13 -28.76 0.28 -0.69
C ALA A 13 -27.84 -0.83 -1.25
N GLY A 14 -26.68 -0.43 -1.78
CA GLY A 14 -25.68 -1.33 -2.36
C GLY A 14 -26.09 -2.02 -3.66
N ALA A 15 -27.24 -1.67 -4.26
CA ALA A 15 -27.68 -2.30 -5.50
C ALA A 15 -26.79 -1.89 -6.69
N ILE A 16 -26.18 -2.90 -7.31
CA ILE A 16 -25.39 -2.77 -8.53
C ILE A 16 -26.10 -3.59 -9.63
N PRO A 17 -26.42 -3.01 -10.80
CA PRO A 17 -27.03 -3.75 -11.89
C PRO A 17 -26.07 -4.81 -12.46
N SER A 18 -26.62 -5.92 -12.94
CA SER A 18 -25.91 -6.93 -13.71
C SER A 18 -25.93 -6.64 -15.22
N THR A 19 -25.17 -7.39 -16.01
CA THR A 19 -25.16 -7.25 -17.48
C THR A 19 -26.50 -7.65 -18.12
N SER A 20 -27.33 -8.47 -17.47
CA SER A 20 -28.69 -8.76 -17.93
C SER A 20 -29.68 -7.65 -17.61
N ASP A 21 -29.37 -6.80 -16.63
CA ASP A 21 -30.25 -5.71 -16.23
C ASP A 21 -30.18 -4.53 -17.19
N LEU A 22 -29.18 -4.44 -18.07
CA LEU A 22 -28.98 -3.30 -18.95
C LEU A 22 -28.70 -3.76 -20.39
N SER A 23 -29.19 -2.99 -21.35
CA SER A 23 -28.77 -3.06 -22.75
C SER A 23 -27.42 -2.36 -22.93
N LEU A 24 -26.66 -2.70 -23.97
CA LEU A 24 -25.37 -2.05 -24.24
C LEU A 24 -25.56 -0.53 -24.43
N GLY A 25 -24.79 0.28 -23.69
CA GLY A 25 -24.89 1.74 -23.68
C GLY A 25 -26.01 2.32 -22.80
N GLU A 26 -26.81 1.48 -22.14
CA GLU A 26 -27.84 1.92 -21.19
C GLU A 26 -27.22 2.38 -19.86
N LEU A 27 -27.84 3.39 -19.23
CA LEU A 27 -27.43 3.93 -17.93
C LEU A 27 -28.35 3.42 -16.81
N ALA A 28 -27.78 3.27 -15.61
CA ALA A 28 -28.55 3.06 -14.39
C ALA A 28 -28.11 4.00 -13.27
N LEU A 29 -29.03 4.35 -12.38
CA LEU A 29 -28.77 5.15 -11.18
C LEU A 29 -29.18 4.39 -9.93
N ASN A 30 -28.30 4.35 -8.94
CA ASN A 30 -28.68 4.01 -7.58
C ASN A 30 -28.85 5.31 -6.78
N THR A 31 -30.10 5.62 -6.47
CA THR A 31 -30.51 6.85 -5.77
C THR A 31 -30.28 6.79 -4.26
N TYR A 32 -30.07 5.61 -3.68
CA TYR A 32 -29.69 5.47 -2.27
C TYR A 32 -28.20 5.81 -2.09
N ASP A 33 -27.33 5.24 -2.94
CA ASP A 33 -25.89 5.41 -2.85
C ASP A 33 -25.35 6.62 -3.65
N GLY A 34 -26.19 7.26 -4.47
CA GLY A 34 -25.80 8.38 -5.32
C GLY A 34 -24.92 7.98 -6.52
N LYS A 35 -24.93 6.70 -6.91
CA LYS A 35 -24.05 6.13 -7.92
C LYS A 35 -24.71 6.03 -9.30
N ALA A 36 -23.93 6.19 -10.36
CA ALA A 36 -24.35 5.96 -11.74
C ALA A 36 -23.58 4.80 -12.36
N TYR A 37 -24.21 4.03 -13.25
CA TYR A 37 -23.61 2.87 -13.91
C TYR A 37 -23.90 2.89 -15.41
N ILE A 38 -23.01 2.32 -16.21
CA ILE A 38 -23.20 2.11 -17.65
C ILE A 38 -22.79 0.70 -18.04
N LYS A 39 -23.57 0.06 -18.92
CA LYS A 39 -23.13 -1.17 -19.58
C LYS A 39 -22.26 -0.85 -20.79
N LYS A 40 -21.06 -1.43 -20.82
CA LYS A 40 -20.13 -1.34 -21.95
C LYS A 40 -19.74 -2.72 -22.47
N SER A 41 -19.11 -2.75 -23.64
CA SER A 41 -18.49 -3.96 -24.20
C SER A 41 -17.10 -3.61 -24.72
N VAL A 42 -16.10 -4.43 -24.40
CA VAL A 42 -14.72 -4.32 -24.91
C VAL A 42 -14.34 -5.68 -25.46
N GLY A 43 -14.02 -5.77 -26.75
CA GLY A 43 -13.66 -7.05 -27.38
C GLY A 43 -14.76 -8.12 -27.34
N GLY A 44 -16.03 -7.73 -27.21
CA GLY A 44 -17.17 -8.65 -27.12
C GLY A 44 -17.54 -9.08 -25.70
N THR A 45 -16.76 -8.72 -24.68
CA THR A 45 -17.11 -8.98 -23.27
C THR A 45 -17.86 -7.79 -22.70
N GLU A 46 -19.10 -8.03 -22.24
CA GLU A 46 -19.93 -7.02 -21.61
C GLU A 46 -19.63 -6.87 -20.12
N SER A 47 -19.64 -5.64 -19.61
CA SER A 47 -19.47 -5.35 -18.19
C SER A 47 -20.26 -4.11 -17.77
N ILE A 48 -20.55 -4.02 -16.48
CA ILE A 48 -21.12 -2.83 -15.82
C ILE A 48 -19.97 -2.03 -15.21
N VAL A 49 -19.93 -0.74 -15.47
CA VAL A 49 -18.96 0.19 -14.91
C VAL A 49 -19.69 1.28 -14.14
N GLU A 50 -19.24 1.55 -12.90
CA GLU A 50 -19.67 2.73 -12.15
C GLU A 50 -19.04 3.99 -12.76
N VAL A 51 -19.88 4.97 -13.08
CA VAL A 51 -19.49 6.24 -13.68
C VAL A 51 -19.08 7.20 -12.57
N GLY A 52 -17.87 7.73 -12.66
CA GLY A 52 -17.31 8.55 -11.58
C GLY A 52 -16.94 7.73 -10.34
N ALA A 53 -16.77 6.41 -10.50
CA ALA A 53 -16.17 5.58 -9.47
C ALA A 53 -14.85 6.21 -9.02
N ASP A 54 -14.63 6.27 -7.72
CA ASP A 54 -13.35 6.70 -7.20
C ASP A 54 -12.32 5.66 -7.63
N THR A 55 -11.50 6.03 -8.62
CA THR A 55 -10.35 5.22 -9.02
C THR A 55 -9.14 5.58 -8.18
N SER A 56 -9.31 6.25 -7.03
CA SER A 56 -8.20 6.53 -6.12
C SER A 56 -7.52 5.20 -5.81
N THR A 57 -6.39 5.00 -6.47
CA THR A 57 -5.37 4.05 -6.06
C THR A 57 -4.67 4.71 -4.89
N ASP A 58 -5.36 4.80 -3.76
CA ASP A 58 -4.66 5.03 -2.51
C ASP A 58 -3.53 3.99 -2.50
N ILE A 59 -2.30 4.45 -2.27
CA ILE A 59 -1.15 3.57 -2.13
C ILE A 59 -1.30 2.90 -0.76
N THR A 60 -2.29 2.01 -0.65
CA THR A 60 -2.55 1.21 0.55
C THR A 60 -1.45 0.20 0.80
N ALA A 61 -0.59 -0.02 -0.20
CA ALA A 61 0.60 -0.86 -0.12
C ALA A 61 1.74 -0.23 0.67
N MET A 62 1.74 1.08 0.96
CA MET A 62 2.77 1.74 1.77
C MET A 62 2.12 2.36 3.00
N LYS A 63 2.60 2.00 4.18
CA LYS A 63 2.15 2.56 5.45
C LYS A 63 3.31 3.09 6.25
N HIS A 64 3.03 4.12 7.04
CA HIS A 64 3.93 4.68 8.03
C HIS A 64 3.38 4.39 9.42
N TYR A 65 4.22 3.84 10.29
CA TYR A 65 3.89 3.57 11.69
C TYR A 65 4.84 4.34 12.59
N LEU A 66 4.31 4.90 13.68
CA LEU A 66 5.09 5.65 14.67
C LEU A 66 4.93 5.03 16.06
N TYR A 67 6.03 4.70 16.70
CA TYR A 67 6.04 4.22 18.09
C TYR A 67 6.75 5.22 19.00
N ASN A 68 6.10 5.62 20.09
CA ASN A 68 6.77 6.28 21.20
C ASN A 68 7.48 5.22 22.05
N CYS A 69 8.78 5.37 22.23
CA CYS A 69 9.61 4.39 22.90
C CYS A 69 9.60 4.55 24.42
N SER A 70 9.68 3.42 25.11
CA SER A 70 9.94 3.34 26.55
C SER A 70 11.37 2.90 26.83
N ALA A 71 11.88 3.17 28.03
CA ALA A 71 13.27 2.85 28.37
C ALA A 71 13.55 1.34 28.33
N ASN A 72 14.65 0.97 27.67
CA ASN A 72 15.11 -0.38 27.39
C ASN A 72 14.12 -1.21 26.54
N GLN A 73 13.23 -0.57 25.78
CA GLN A 73 12.34 -1.28 24.87
C GLN A 73 13.09 -1.67 23.60
N THR A 74 13.04 -2.96 23.27
CA THR A 74 13.61 -3.51 22.03
C THR A 74 12.54 -4.01 21.07
N SER A 75 11.36 -4.42 21.55
CA SER A 75 10.31 -4.99 20.70
C SER A 75 9.17 -4.00 20.43
N PHE A 76 8.80 -3.91 19.14
CA PHE A 76 7.77 -3.05 18.60
C PHE A 76 6.79 -3.89 17.79
N SER A 77 5.52 -3.90 18.19
CA SER A 77 4.45 -4.65 17.54
C SER A 77 3.08 -4.05 17.88
N GLY A 78 2.04 -4.54 17.21
CA GLY A 78 0.67 -4.12 17.48
C GLY A 78 0.38 -2.68 16.99
N THR A 79 -0.54 -2.01 17.69
CA THR A 79 -1.02 -0.68 17.30
C THR A 79 0.01 0.39 17.61
N ASP A 80 0.27 1.24 16.62
CA ASP A 80 1.17 2.39 16.70
C ASP A 80 0.48 3.58 17.42
N ALA A 81 1.18 4.72 17.51
CA ALA A 81 0.68 5.95 18.13
C ALA A 81 -0.49 6.60 17.37
N ASN A 82 -0.73 6.22 16.10
CA ASN A 82 -1.80 6.74 15.25
C ASN A 82 -3.04 5.83 15.22
N GLY A 83 -2.97 4.64 15.83
CA GLY A 83 -4.07 3.68 15.84
C GLY A 83 -4.00 2.62 14.74
N ASP A 84 -2.92 2.58 13.97
CA ASP A 84 -2.68 1.58 12.92
C ASP A 84 -1.90 0.39 13.46
N SER A 85 -2.36 -0.83 13.16
CA SER A 85 -1.65 -2.05 13.54
C SER A 85 -0.53 -2.37 12.56
N LEU A 86 0.69 -2.57 13.06
CA LEU A 86 1.86 -2.91 12.25
C LEU A 86 1.65 -4.17 11.43
N SER A 87 1.79 -4.00 10.12
CA SER A 87 1.82 -5.07 9.13
C SER A 87 2.77 -4.69 8.02
N TYR A 88 3.60 -5.64 7.61
CA TYR A 88 4.59 -5.46 6.55
C TYR A 88 4.94 -6.80 5.88
N THR A 89 5.48 -6.74 4.66
CA THR A 89 6.12 -7.90 4.02
C THR A 89 7.58 -7.98 4.49
N THR A 90 8.04 -9.16 4.91
CA THR A 90 9.43 -9.35 5.38
C THR A 90 10.44 -8.85 4.34
N GLY A 91 11.41 -8.07 4.79
CA GLY A 91 12.42 -7.43 3.91
C GLY A 91 11.90 -6.24 3.10
N GLN A 92 10.68 -5.77 3.37
CA GLN A 92 10.04 -4.64 2.69
C GLN A 92 9.66 -3.57 3.72
N ILE A 93 10.67 -3.13 4.49
CA ILE A 93 10.52 -2.07 5.50
C ILE A 93 11.77 -1.19 5.54
N ALA A 94 11.60 0.05 5.98
CA ALA A 94 12.67 0.94 6.41
C ALA A 94 12.38 1.39 7.84
N VAL A 95 13.37 1.23 8.72
CA VAL A 95 13.23 1.53 10.16
C VAL A 95 14.12 2.72 10.49
N PHE A 96 13.56 3.67 11.25
CA PHE A 96 14.29 4.84 11.72
C PHE A 96 14.13 4.99 13.22
N LEU A 97 15.23 5.22 13.92
CA LEU A 97 15.23 5.58 15.34
C LEU A 97 15.63 7.05 15.48
N ASN A 98 14.72 7.89 16.00
CA ASN A 98 14.94 9.34 16.11
C ASN A 98 15.32 10.01 14.77
N GLY A 99 14.78 9.52 13.66
CA GLY A 99 15.07 10.00 12.30
C GLY A 99 16.38 9.47 11.69
N VAL A 100 17.14 8.64 12.41
CA VAL A 100 18.32 7.95 11.86
C VAL A 100 17.88 6.62 11.27
N PHE A 101 18.17 6.41 9.99
CA PHE A 101 17.94 5.14 9.32
C PHE A 101 18.79 4.05 9.96
N LEU A 102 18.16 2.93 10.32
CA LEU A 102 18.84 1.76 10.87
C LEU A 102 19.22 0.78 9.77
N ASP A 103 20.40 0.20 9.90
CA ASP A 103 20.84 -0.93 9.09
C ASP A 103 19.92 -2.14 9.36
N PRO A 104 19.53 -2.92 8.33
CA PRO A 104 18.88 -4.21 8.53
C PRO A 104 19.57 -5.16 9.54
N ASP A 105 20.87 -5.02 9.76
CA ASP A 105 21.62 -5.78 10.77
C ASP A 105 21.37 -5.29 12.21
N ASP A 106 20.90 -4.05 12.42
CA ASP A 106 20.60 -3.48 13.75
C ASP A 106 19.21 -3.91 14.30
N TYR A 107 18.43 -4.66 13.52
CA TYR A 107 17.10 -5.13 13.93
C TYR A 107 16.64 -6.42 13.25
N THR A 108 15.83 -7.21 13.97
CA THR A 108 15.14 -8.39 13.43
C THR A 108 13.69 -8.06 13.06
N SER A 109 13.25 -8.44 11.85
CA SER A 109 11.89 -8.18 11.34
C SER A 109 11.29 -9.34 10.51
N THR A 110 11.40 -10.58 10.99
CA THR A 110 11.12 -11.77 10.15
C THR A 110 9.66 -12.23 10.03
N ASN A 111 8.75 -11.69 10.85
CA ASN A 111 7.40 -12.24 11.02
C ASN A 111 6.25 -11.38 10.43
N GLY A 112 6.56 -10.24 9.82
CA GLY A 112 5.58 -9.35 9.19
C GLY A 112 4.75 -8.47 10.14
N SER A 113 5.01 -8.50 11.45
CA SER A 113 4.24 -7.74 12.45
C SER A 113 5.01 -7.34 13.72
N THR A 114 6.32 -7.63 13.79
CA THR A 114 7.16 -7.30 14.95
C THR A 114 8.56 -6.93 14.49
N ILE A 115 9.05 -5.79 14.98
CA ILE A 115 10.44 -5.38 14.84
C ILE A 115 11.10 -5.50 16.22
N VAL A 116 12.28 -6.10 16.27
CA VAL A 116 13.09 -6.22 17.48
C VAL A 116 14.43 -5.55 17.21
N LEU A 117 14.71 -4.44 17.88
CA LEU A 117 16.01 -3.77 17.83
C LEU A 117 17.03 -4.56 18.66
N ASP A 118 18.29 -4.54 18.23
CA ASP A 118 19.39 -5.14 18.98
C ASP A 118 19.69 -4.37 20.27
N ASP A 119 19.61 -3.04 20.20
CA ASP A 119 19.78 -2.14 21.32
C ASP A 119 18.45 -1.60 21.86
N GLY A 120 18.38 -1.51 23.18
CA GLY A 120 17.23 -0.94 23.88
C GLY A 120 17.12 0.57 23.67
N THR A 121 15.94 1.03 23.27
CA THR A 121 15.62 2.46 23.16
C THR A 121 15.59 3.16 24.51
N LYS A 122 15.70 4.49 24.51
CA LYS A 122 15.59 5.34 25.68
C LYS A 122 14.17 5.90 25.79
N SER A 123 13.82 6.32 27.01
CA SER A 123 12.59 7.09 27.21
C SER A 123 12.67 8.39 26.43
N SER A 124 11.63 8.71 25.66
CA SER A 124 11.51 9.84 24.72
C SER A 124 12.10 9.60 23.32
N ASP A 125 12.66 8.42 23.04
CA ASP A 125 12.93 8.04 21.66
C ASP A 125 11.61 7.80 20.90
N TYR A 126 11.70 7.84 19.58
CA TYR A 126 10.62 7.38 18.69
C TYR A 126 11.17 6.49 17.58
N LEU A 127 10.40 5.45 17.24
CA LEU A 127 10.67 4.56 16.12
C LEU A 127 9.66 4.83 15.01
N GLU A 128 10.17 5.14 13.83
CA GLU A 128 9.36 5.24 12.61
C GLU A 128 9.61 4.00 11.75
N VAL A 129 8.52 3.43 11.23
CA VAL A 129 8.57 2.27 10.36
C VAL A 129 7.80 2.60 9.10
N VAL A 130 8.50 2.67 7.98
CA VAL A 130 7.86 2.71 6.66
C VAL A 130 7.81 1.28 6.15
N ALA A 131 6.61 0.81 5.85
CA ALA A 131 6.36 -0.58 5.52
C ALA A 131 5.62 -0.72 4.21
N TRP A 132 6.02 -1.73 3.44
CA TRP A 132 5.33 -2.12 2.23
C TRP A 132 4.67 -3.49 2.42
N THR A 133 3.37 -3.56 2.13
CA THR A 133 2.61 -4.80 2.12
C THR A 133 2.36 -5.22 0.68
N ALA A 134 2.76 -6.45 0.34
CA ALA A 134 2.41 -7.07 -0.93
C ALA A 134 0.88 -7.22 -1.03
N GLY A 135 0.22 -6.32 -1.78
CA GLY A 135 -1.24 -6.28 -1.77
C GLY A 135 -1.85 -5.07 -2.43
N VAL A 136 -1.43 -4.72 -3.65
CA VAL A 136 -2.33 -4.00 -4.56
C VAL A 136 -2.43 -4.73 -5.88
N THR A 137 -3.66 -5.00 -6.30
CA THR A 137 -4.02 -5.51 -7.63
C THR A 137 -3.56 -4.58 -8.78
N SER A 138 -2.96 -3.42 -8.46
CA SER A 138 -2.55 -2.39 -9.41
C SER A 138 -1.03 -2.23 -9.60
N GLY A 139 -0.17 -3.06 -8.98
CA GLY A 139 1.25 -3.17 -9.35
C GLY A 139 2.08 -1.88 -9.30
N LEU A 140 1.63 -0.84 -8.57
CA LEU A 140 2.33 0.45 -8.51
C LEU A 140 3.62 0.35 -7.70
N ILE A 141 3.66 -0.52 -6.69
CA ILE A 141 4.86 -0.87 -5.93
C ILE A 141 4.89 -2.40 -5.78
N THR A 142 5.84 -3.03 -6.47
CA THR A 142 6.07 -4.49 -6.41
C THR A 142 7.11 -4.87 -5.35
N GLY A 143 7.87 -3.88 -4.89
CA GLY A 143 8.78 -3.99 -3.77
C GLY A 143 9.77 -2.82 -3.73
N ILE A 144 10.56 -2.79 -2.67
CA ILE A 144 11.73 -1.93 -2.49
C ILE A 144 12.97 -2.82 -2.39
N SER A 145 14.04 -2.35 -3.02
CA SER A 145 15.38 -2.90 -2.86
C SER A 145 16.22 -1.90 -2.07
N ASN A 146 16.79 -2.36 -0.96
CA ASN A 146 17.83 -1.64 -0.24
C ASN A 146 19.17 -2.23 -0.66
N TYR A 147 20.16 -1.35 -0.86
CA TYR A 147 21.51 -1.77 -1.23
C TYR A 147 22.52 -1.13 -0.29
N GLU A 148 23.43 -1.93 0.24
CA GLU A 148 24.46 -1.50 1.18
C GLU A 148 25.86 -1.54 0.57
N PHE A 149 26.52 -0.39 0.51
CA PHE A 149 27.87 -0.28 -0.04
C PHE A 149 28.80 0.51 0.88
N THR A 150 29.90 -0.11 1.31
CA THR A 150 31.06 0.64 1.80
C THR A 150 31.80 1.31 0.64
N ALA A 151 31.64 2.63 0.54
CA ALA A 151 32.38 3.42 -0.44
C ALA A 151 33.89 3.46 -0.10
N THR A 152 34.74 3.24 -1.12
CA THR A 152 36.20 3.37 -0.97
C THR A 152 36.71 4.78 -1.28
N ALA A 153 37.91 5.11 -0.82
CA ALA A 153 38.49 6.44 -1.01
C ALA A 153 38.58 6.82 -2.50
N GLY A 154 37.91 7.90 -2.88
CA GLY A 154 37.87 8.39 -4.26
C GLY A 154 36.90 7.65 -5.19
N GLN A 155 36.08 6.74 -4.67
CA GLN A 155 35.02 6.10 -5.45
C GLN A 155 33.93 7.11 -5.81
N THR A 156 33.60 7.20 -7.09
CA THR A 156 32.54 8.08 -7.61
C THR A 156 31.39 7.32 -8.25
N VAL A 157 31.47 5.99 -8.31
CA VAL A 157 30.45 5.10 -8.88
C VAL A 157 30.31 3.87 -7.99
N LEU A 158 29.07 3.57 -7.60
CA LEU A 158 28.68 2.32 -6.94
C LEU A 158 28.05 1.39 -7.98
N THR A 159 28.60 0.19 -8.15
CA THR A 159 28.09 -0.83 -9.08
C THR A 159 28.33 -2.22 -8.52
N GLY A 160 27.58 -3.21 -9.03
CA GLY A 160 27.79 -4.61 -8.70
C GLY A 160 26.96 -5.06 -7.49
N SER A 161 27.42 -6.12 -6.85
CA SER A 161 26.81 -6.67 -5.64
C SER A 161 27.15 -5.84 -4.42
N ASP A 162 26.16 -5.63 -3.59
CA ASP A 162 26.25 -4.97 -2.29
C ASP A 162 26.81 -5.92 -1.22
N GLU A 163 26.87 -5.46 0.04
CA GLU A 163 27.39 -6.25 1.17
C GLU A 163 26.56 -7.49 1.50
N ASN A 164 25.28 -7.48 1.14
CA ASN A 164 24.36 -8.61 1.30
C ASN A 164 24.26 -9.50 0.05
N SER A 165 25.18 -9.33 -0.92
CA SER A 165 25.22 -10.05 -2.19
C SER A 165 24.02 -9.81 -3.12
N VAL A 166 23.30 -8.69 -2.95
CA VAL A 166 22.25 -8.21 -3.85
C VAL A 166 22.87 -7.30 -4.90
N THR A 167 22.62 -7.59 -6.19
CA THR A 167 23.19 -6.80 -7.28
C THR A 167 22.34 -5.57 -7.58
N LEU A 168 22.97 -4.40 -7.58
CA LEU A 168 22.39 -3.16 -8.10
C LEU A 168 22.25 -3.28 -9.62
N SER A 169 21.02 -3.45 -10.09
CA SER A 169 20.66 -3.63 -11.51
C SER A 169 20.45 -2.32 -12.24
#